data_AF-A0A1H4HK04-F1
#
_entry.id   AF-A0A1H4HK04-F1
#
_cell.length_a   1.000
_cell.length_b   1.000
_cell.length_c   1.000
_cell.angle_alpha   90.00
_cell.angle_beta   90.00
_cell.angle_gamma   90.00
#
_symmetry.space_group_name_H-M   'P 1'
#
loop_
_entity.id
_entity.type
_entity.pdbx_description
1 polymer ?
#
loop_
_entity_poly.entity_id
_entity_poly.type
_entity_poly.pdbx_seq_one_letter_code
_entity_poly.pdbx_strand_id
1 'polypeptide(L)'
;MTSPGKYHYYTLPLEKGAVRLTLDTLNKHSDFRFPERPYLVIRKRTISFQNEVLILGIRLGEEKEERVYIRVLQEELRVSCSVDTDHTYLSRYAYFALYSFTWSGGGYNFGKYYWPDFFDPKTGKSKYLTVIIDRAGTDIKRKPKYAFFYKPGDKLIYPFRRKKAITTATPTLEKDNVNQFNLYAIGYCLADTQLSSARSAHFPLIVRYRGIWEKNHREIKGFNQFVITPNQAIANYYTPMQEKINMLCRKMQTLAPIKIPEYRSTDKEKQAVKRENLRTLKLVYALWQKAVPLLQTQPFTHYLFTHGLRNVKGKPRKQDMKACTFSSESPQLCFLLVGKGDYYELELRFKAESKFYVPNESNPTFFIHSKIAPYRFYLMDSITDYHVLCFFERHNFKLSVLKCHYQGHFKTFIDRLAEAYELTTKGIDSHEKEEDQ
;
A
#
# COMPACT_ATOMS: atom_id res chain seq x y z
N MET A 1 -11.35 -37.36 10.59
CA MET A 1 -9.88 -37.46 10.65
C MET A 1 -9.41 -36.71 11.88
N THR A 2 -8.50 -37.32 12.61
CA THR A 2 -8.19 -37.14 14.05
C THR A 2 -7.77 -35.73 14.47
N SER A 3 -8.25 -35.35 15.66
CA SER A 3 -7.89 -34.15 16.42
C SER A 3 -6.35 -33.93 16.54
N PRO A 4 -5.85 -32.68 16.59
CA PRO A 4 -4.41 -32.34 16.55
C PRO A 4 -3.62 -32.63 17.84
N GLY A 5 -4.13 -33.45 18.77
CA GLY A 5 -3.63 -33.56 20.14
C GLY A 5 -2.49 -34.56 20.39
N LYS A 6 -1.75 -35.06 19.38
CA LYS A 6 -0.81 -36.18 19.59
C LYS A 6 0.54 -36.10 18.88
N TYR A 7 0.99 -34.89 18.52
CA TYR A 7 2.37 -34.71 18.06
C TYR A 7 3.17 -34.00 19.16
N HIS A 8 4.26 -34.62 19.61
CA HIS A 8 5.25 -33.88 20.37
C HIS A 8 5.90 -32.87 19.41
N TYR A 9 5.88 -31.60 19.79
CA TYR A 9 6.43 -30.51 19.00
C TYR A 9 7.71 -29.99 19.66
N TYR A 10 8.74 -29.79 18.86
CA TYR A 10 9.87 -28.96 19.21
C TYR A 10 9.53 -27.49 18.91
N THR A 11 9.82 -26.61 19.85
CA THR A 11 9.54 -25.17 19.71
C THR A 11 10.81 -24.42 19.36
N LEU A 12 10.81 -23.71 18.23
CA LEU A 12 11.89 -22.81 17.82
C LEU A 12 11.43 -21.35 17.93
N PRO A 13 12.18 -20.49 18.64
CA PRO A 13 11.84 -19.07 18.72
C PRO A 13 12.08 -18.39 17.37
N LEU A 14 11.19 -17.46 17.01
CA LEU A 14 11.33 -16.57 15.86
C LEU A 14 11.93 -15.24 16.27
N GLU A 15 12.46 -14.49 15.30
CA GLU A 15 12.96 -13.14 15.52
C GLU A 15 11.85 -12.21 16.05
N LYS A 16 12.12 -11.45 17.11
CA LYS A 16 11.10 -10.60 17.74
C LYS A 16 10.46 -9.63 16.74
N GLY A 17 9.14 -9.69 16.61
CA GLY A 17 8.39 -8.81 15.70
C GLY A 17 8.48 -9.20 14.22
N ALA A 18 9.03 -10.37 13.90
CA ALA A 18 9.06 -10.93 12.57
C ALA A 18 8.76 -12.44 12.61
N VAL A 19 8.03 -12.95 11.63
CA VAL A 19 7.81 -14.39 11.49
C VAL A 19 9.03 -15.02 10.79
N ARG A 20 10.25 -14.77 11.29
CA ARG A 20 11.52 -15.10 10.64
C ARG A 20 12.39 -16.01 11.51
N LEU A 21 12.79 -17.14 10.95
CA LEU A 21 13.79 -18.05 11.55
C LEU A 21 15.16 -17.70 10.97
N THR A 22 16.18 -17.58 11.82
CA THR A 22 17.57 -17.41 11.38
C THR A 22 18.31 -18.74 11.43
N LEU A 23 19.38 -18.84 10.63
CA LEU A 23 20.26 -20.01 10.67
C LEU A 23 20.96 -20.13 12.03
N ASP A 24 21.33 -19.01 12.65
CA ASP A 24 21.94 -19.01 13.98
C ASP A 24 21.01 -19.59 15.04
N THR A 25 19.74 -19.20 15.03
CA THR A 25 18.75 -19.79 15.96
C THR A 25 18.59 -21.28 15.68
N LEU A 26 18.47 -21.71 14.42
CA LEU A 26 18.37 -23.13 14.10
C LEU A 26 19.59 -23.92 14.58
N ASN A 27 20.80 -23.39 14.38
CA ASN A 27 22.04 -24.04 14.80
C ASN A 27 22.22 -24.07 16.32
N LYS A 28 21.70 -23.08 17.06
CA LYS A 28 21.72 -23.09 18.53
C LYS A 28 20.84 -24.19 19.15
N HIS A 29 19.83 -24.64 18.42
CA HIS A 29 18.81 -25.58 18.91
C HIS A 29 19.00 -27.02 18.39
N SER A 30 20.14 -27.32 17.76
CA SER A 30 20.44 -28.65 17.25
C SER A 30 21.94 -28.86 17.15
N ASP A 31 22.41 -30.10 17.32
CA ASP A 31 23.81 -30.47 17.10
C ASP A 31 24.11 -30.75 15.62
N PHE A 32 23.08 -30.93 14.80
CA PHE A 32 23.26 -31.18 13.37
C PHE A 32 23.83 -29.97 12.65
N ARG A 33 24.75 -30.20 11.72
CA ARG A 33 25.30 -29.18 10.83
C ARG A 33 25.28 -29.70 9.41
N PHE A 34 25.13 -28.78 8.46
CA PHE A 34 25.32 -29.15 7.06
C PHE A 34 26.79 -29.53 6.84
N PRO A 35 27.08 -30.73 6.31
CA PRO A 35 28.45 -31.18 6.14
C PRO A 35 29.19 -30.30 5.13
N GLU A 36 30.45 -29.96 5.41
CA GLU A 36 31.32 -29.18 4.51
C GLU A 36 31.71 -29.95 3.22
N ARG A 37 31.31 -31.22 3.07
CA ARG A 37 31.61 -32.11 1.93
C ARG A 37 30.34 -32.49 1.13
N PRO A 38 30.43 -32.69 -0.19
CA PRO A 38 29.37 -32.29 -1.13
C PRO A 38 28.23 -33.31 -1.36
N TYR A 39 28.06 -34.32 -0.51
CA TYR A 39 27.29 -35.51 -0.91
C TYR A 39 25.92 -35.69 -0.27
N LEU A 40 25.53 -34.87 0.71
CA LEU A 40 24.18 -34.99 1.29
C LEU A 40 23.16 -34.28 0.40
N VAL A 41 22.57 -35.03 -0.53
CA VAL A 41 21.47 -34.55 -1.38
C VAL A 41 20.19 -34.47 -0.53
N ILE A 42 19.74 -33.25 -0.25
CA ILE A 42 18.47 -33.01 0.42
C ILE A 42 17.38 -32.82 -0.63
N ARG A 43 16.48 -33.80 -0.76
CA ARG A 43 15.29 -33.67 -1.60
C ARG A 43 14.11 -33.24 -0.72
N LYS A 44 13.55 -32.07 -1.03
CA LYS A 44 12.37 -31.51 -0.37
C LYS A 44 11.23 -31.42 -1.36
N ARG A 45 10.03 -31.85 -0.94
CA ARG A 45 8.77 -31.52 -1.62
C ARG A 45 7.71 -31.10 -0.62
N THR A 46 6.87 -30.15 -1.00
CA THR A 46 5.65 -29.87 -0.23
C THR A 46 4.64 -31.00 -0.48
N ILE A 47 4.14 -31.62 0.58
CA ILE A 47 3.07 -32.62 0.52
C ILE A 47 1.71 -31.92 0.58
N SER A 48 1.49 -31.08 1.59
CA SER A 48 0.22 -30.38 1.80
C SER A 48 0.38 -29.16 2.71
N PHE A 49 -0.61 -28.28 2.69
CA PHE A 49 -0.80 -27.22 3.68
C PHE A 49 -2.29 -27.17 4.08
N GLN A 50 -2.59 -27.62 5.29
CA GLN A 50 -3.95 -27.78 5.83
C GLN A 50 -3.93 -27.52 7.33
N ASN A 51 -5.01 -26.95 7.89
CA ASN A 51 -5.09 -26.61 9.32
C ASN A 51 -3.85 -25.84 9.83
N GLU A 52 -3.34 -24.89 9.02
CA GLU A 52 -2.15 -24.08 9.35
C GLU A 52 -0.84 -24.88 9.48
N VAL A 53 -0.85 -26.16 9.11
CA VAL A 53 0.33 -27.02 9.16
C VAL A 53 0.86 -27.25 7.75
N LEU A 54 2.10 -26.84 7.54
CA LEU A 54 2.89 -27.19 6.36
C LEU A 54 3.48 -28.58 6.56
N ILE A 55 3.16 -29.50 5.65
CA ILE A 55 3.69 -30.86 5.63
C ILE A 55 4.68 -30.98 4.48
N LEU A 56 5.93 -31.29 4.83
CA LEU A 56 7.03 -31.48 3.90
C LEU A 56 7.44 -32.95 3.87
N GLY A 57 7.74 -33.44 2.68
CA GLY A 57 8.45 -34.71 2.48
C GLY A 57 9.93 -34.40 2.32
N ILE A 58 10.76 -35.01 3.16
CA ILE A 58 12.21 -34.80 3.19
C ILE A 58 12.91 -36.15 3.01
N ARG A 59 13.78 -36.22 2.02
CA ARG A 59 14.67 -37.37 1.79
C ARG A 59 16.12 -36.90 1.85
N LEU A 60 16.91 -37.59 2.66
CA LEU A 60 18.33 -37.33 2.87
C LEU A 60 19.13 -38.42 2.15
N GLY A 61 19.72 -38.10 1.00
CA GLY A 61 20.40 -39.09 0.16
C GLY A 61 19.45 -40.21 -0.29
N GLU A 62 19.84 -41.45 -0.01
CA GLU A 62 19.07 -42.66 -0.36
C GLU A 62 18.12 -43.14 0.75
N GLU A 63 17.99 -42.38 1.84
CA GLU A 63 17.11 -42.74 2.95
C GLU A 63 15.62 -42.62 2.57
N LYS A 64 14.75 -43.20 3.41
CA LYS A 64 13.30 -43.10 3.26
C LYS A 64 12.86 -41.64 3.38
N GLU A 65 11.81 -41.29 2.64
CA GLU A 65 11.18 -39.98 2.80
C GLU A 65 10.42 -39.92 4.13
N GLU A 66 10.79 -38.96 4.97
CA GLU A 66 10.13 -38.68 6.24
C GLU A 66 9.32 -37.38 6.16
N ARG A 67 8.32 -37.25 7.04
CA ARG A 67 7.38 -36.13 7.05
C ARG A 67 7.74 -35.14 8.15
N VAL A 68 7.93 -33.89 7.77
CA VAL A 68 8.13 -32.78 8.71
C VAL A 68 6.90 -31.90 8.70
N TYR A 69 6.36 -31.63 9.90
CA TYR A 69 5.17 -30.83 10.15
C TYR A 69 5.60 -29.50 10.76
N ILE A 70 5.25 -28.40 10.12
CA ILE A 70 5.61 -27.06 10.58
C ILE A 70 4.34 -26.25 10.77
N ARG A 71 4.07 -25.84 12.01
CA ARG A 71 3.05 -24.85 12.34
C ARG A 71 3.73 -23.54 12.71
N VAL A 72 3.26 -22.46 12.09
CA VAL A 72 3.82 -21.12 12.30
C VAL A 72 2.94 -20.36 13.26
N LEU A 73 3.52 -19.84 14.34
CA LEU A 73 2.88 -18.91 15.26
C LEU A 73 3.58 -17.56 15.19
N GLN A 74 3.07 -16.57 15.92
CA GLN A 74 3.55 -15.19 15.84
C GLN A 74 5.01 -15.04 16.31
N GLU A 75 5.41 -15.81 17.33
CA GLU A 75 6.71 -15.71 17.99
C GLU A 75 7.52 -17.01 17.93
N GLU A 76 6.93 -18.11 17.47
CA GLU A 76 7.56 -19.42 17.46
C GLU A 76 7.15 -20.28 16.26
N LEU A 77 8.01 -21.25 15.93
CA LEU A 77 7.67 -22.38 15.07
C LEU A 77 7.49 -23.62 15.92
N ARG A 78 6.38 -24.32 15.72
CA ARG A 78 6.19 -25.67 16.26
C ARG A 78 6.49 -26.68 15.17
N VAL A 79 7.49 -27.49 15.42
CA VAL A 79 8.02 -28.44 14.44
C VAL A 79 7.87 -29.85 14.99
N SER A 80 7.33 -30.74 14.19
CA SER A 80 7.28 -32.17 14.50
C SER A 80 7.78 -32.95 13.29
N CYS A 81 8.19 -34.18 13.50
CA CYS A 81 8.66 -35.08 12.45
C CYS A 81 8.06 -36.46 12.68
N SER A 82 7.93 -37.26 11.62
CA SER A 82 7.55 -38.67 11.74
C SER A 82 8.58 -39.51 12.51
N VAL A 83 9.80 -39.00 12.66
CA VAL A 83 10.90 -39.64 13.40
C VAL A 83 11.55 -38.67 14.39
N ASP A 84 11.89 -39.18 15.57
CA ASP A 84 12.85 -38.59 16.52
C ASP A 84 12.71 -37.07 16.76
N THR A 85 11.49 -36.55 16.90
CA THR A 85 11.28 -35.14 17.30
C THR A 85 10.29 -35.08 18.44
N ASP A 86 10.69 -34.41 19.51
CA ASP A 86 9.87 -34.14 20.68
C ASP A 86 10.11 -32.73 21.21
N HIS A 87 9.72 -32.48 22.46
CA HIS A 87 9.84 -31.16 23.09
C HIS A 87 11.28 -30.79 23.49
N THR A 88 12.19 -31.76 23.56
CA THR A 88 13.60 -31.58 23.94
C THR A 88 14.56 -31.78 22.77
N TYR A 89 14.14 -32.48 21.72
CA TYR A 89 15.01 -32.87 20.62
C TYR A 89 14.40 -32.61 19.23
N LEU A 90 15.19 -32.01 18.34
CA LEU A 90 14.85 -31.75 16.95
C LEU A 90 15.53 -32.77 16.02
N SER A 91 14.76 -33.64 15.36
CA SER A 91 15.32 -34.67 14.47
C SER A 91 16.20 -34.10 13.37
N ARG A 92 17.07 -34.96 12.85
CA ARG A 92 17.92 -34.68 11.68
C ARG A 92 17.10 -34.22 10.46
N TYR A 93 15.97 -34.87 10.21
CA TYR A 93 15.08 -34.54 9.10
C TYR A 93 14.42 -33.17 9.28
N ALA A 94 13.94 -32.86 10.49
CA ALA A 94 13.37 -31.55 10.80
C ALA A 94 14.42 -30.44 10.68
N TYR A 95 15.64 -30.66 11.18
CA TYR A 95 16.76 -29.73 11.02
C TYR A 95 17.03 -29.43 9.53
N PHE A 96 17.23 -30.45 8.70
CA PHE A 96 17.53 -30.25 7.28
C PHE A 96 16.35 -29.66 6.49
N ALA A 97 15.10 -29.94 6.89
CA ALA A 97 13.93 -29.28 6.33
C ALA A 97 13.98 -27.76 6.54
N LEU A 98 14.23 -27.32 7.78
CA LEU A 98 14.32 -25.91 8.14
C LEU A 98 15.55 -25.24 7.55
N TYR A 99 16.68 -25.93 7.54
CA TYR A 99 17.92 -25.49 6.92
C TYR A 99 17.74 -25.12 5.45
N SER A 100 16.96 -25.92 4.71
CA SER A 100 16.66 -25.66 3.30
C SER A 100 15.91 -24.33 3.06
N PHE A 101 15.30 -23.75 4.08
CA PHE A 101 14.69 -22.42 4.00
C PHE A 101 15.70 -21.30 4.29
N THR A 102 16.65 -21.52 5.20
CA THR A 102 17.56 -20.48 5.70
C THR A 102 18.86 -20.36 4.90
N TRP A 103 19.25 -21.39 4.14
CA TRP A 103 20.53 -21.49 3.42
C TRP A 103 20.89 -20.26 2.58
N SER A 104 19.98 -19.77 1.73
CA SER A 104 20.30 -18.73 0.73
C SER A 104 20.47 -17.32 1.30
N GLY A 105 20.19 -17.08 2.58
CA GLY A 105 20.16 -15.72 3.14
C GLY A 105 20.24 -15.61 4.66
N GLY A 106 20.78 -16.64 5.33
CA GLY A 106 20.94 -16.69 6.78
C GLY A 106 19.63 -16.70 7.59
N GLY A 107 18.48 -16.77 6.92
CA GLY A 107 17.18 -16.80 7.55
C GLY A 107 16.02 -16.72 6.55
N TYR A 108 14.84 -17.13 7.00
CA TYR A 108 13.64 -17.25 6.17
C TYR A 108 12.41 -16.69 6.87
N ASN A 109 11.62 -15.89 6.15
CA ASN A 109 10.36 -15.36 6.65
C ASN A 109 9.22 -16.34 6.33
N PHE A 110 8.73 -17.02 7.36
CA PHE A 110 7.60 -17.95 7.33
C PHE A 110 6.24 -17.28 7.26
N GLY A 111 6.18 -15.94 7.20
CA GLY A 111 4.96 -15.16 7.11
C GLY A 111 4.01 -15.67 6.02
N LYS A 112 4.50 -16.22 4.91
CA LYS A 112 3.67 -16.87 3.88
C LYS A 112 2.68 -17.92 4.43
N TYR A 113 3.09 -18.68 5.44
CA TYR A 113 2.34 -19.80 6.02
C TYR A 113 1.55 -19.43 7.29
N TYR A 114 1.72 -18.21 7.83
CA TYR A 114 1.00 -17.77 9.02
C TYR A 114 -0.41 -17.29 8.67
N TRP A 115 -1.44 -18.13 8.85
CA TRP A 115 -2.84 -17.78 8.55
C TRP A 115 -3.78 -18.29 9.66
N PRO A 116 -3.67 -17.74 10.88
CA PRO A 116 -4.40 -18.26 12.04
C PRO A 116 -5.91 -18.12 11.87
N ASP A 117 -6.65 -19.19 12.16
CA ASP A 117 -8.11 -19.30 12.17
C ASP A 117 -8.78 -19.16 10.79
N PHE A 118 -8.00 -19.26 9.71
CA PHE A 118 -8.52 -19.25 8.33
C PHE A 118 -8.98 -20.63 7.82
N PHE A 119 -8.79 -21.69 8.61
CA PHE A 119 -9.06 -23.08 8.25
C PHE A 119 -10.20 -23.65 9.08
N ASP A 120 -11.06 -24.44 8.43
CA ASP A 120 -12.07 -25.21 9.14
C ASP A 120 -11.40 -26.41 9.85
N PRO A 121 -11.52 -26.54 11.19
CA PRO A 121 -10.81 -27.58 11.94
C PRO A 121 -11.20 -29.00 11.55
N LYS A 122 -12.42 -29.21 11.05
CA LYS A 122 -12.94 -30.54 10.69
C LYS A 122 -12.45 -30.97 9.31
N THR A 123 -12.42 -30.06 8.36
CA THR A 123 -12.13 -30.37 6.95
C THR A 123 -10.70 -30.07 6.52
N GLY A 124 -9.94 -29.27 7.29
CA GLY A 124 -8.58 -28.88 6.91
C GLY A 124 -8.51 -27.80 5.83
N LYS A 125 -9.65 -27.37 5.29
CA LYS A 125 -9.74 -26.47 4.13
C LYS A 125 -10.09 -25.04 4.55
N SER A 126 -9.64 -24.08 3.75
CA SER A 126 -10.00 -22.67 3.95
C SER A 126 -11.12 -22.26 3.01
N LYS A 127 -12.15 -21.61 3.57
CA LYS A 127 -13.16 -20.93 2.75
C LYS A 127 -12.64 -19.62 2.15
N TYR A 128 -11.61 -19.00 2.74
CA TYR A 128 -11.09 -17.69 2.32
C TYR A 128 -9.83 -17.76 1.47
N LEU A 129 -9.01 -18.81 1.62
CA LEU A 129 -7.71 -18.94 0.98
C LEU A 129 -7.73 -20.00 -0.13
N THR A 130 -6.97 -19.74 -1.18
CA THR A 130 -6.58 -20.70 -2.21
C THR A 130 -5.15 -21.13 -1.92
N VAL A 131 -4.96 -22.44 -1.73
CA VAL A 131 -3.66 -23.07 -1.53
C VAL A 131 -3.32 -23.82 -2.81
N ILE A 132 -2.24 -23.42 -3.47
CA ILE A 132 -1.72 -24.05 -4.69
C ILE A 132 -0.40 -24.70 -4.30
N ILE A 133 -0.24 -25.99 -4.61
CA ILE A 133 1.00 -26.72 -4.39
C ILE A 133 1.45 -27.24 -5.74
N ASP A 134 2.63 -26.81 -6.17
CA ASP A 134 3.24 -27.20 -7.42
C ASP A 134 4.73 -27.50 -7.23
N ARG A 135 5.47 -27.67 -8.33
CA ARG A 135 6.91 -27.93 -8.31
C ARG A 135 7.73 -26.74 -7.81
N ALA A 136 7.20 -25.52 -7.89
CA ALA A 136 7.84 -24.30 -7.40
C ALA A 136 7.60 -24.06 -5.89
N GLY A 137 6.63 -24.77 -5.30
CA GLY A 137 6.42 -24.85 -3.86
C GLY A 137 4.95 -24.70 -3.48
N THR A 138 4.70 -24.04 -2.35
CA THR A 138 3.35 -23.71 -1.88
C THR A 138 3.07 -22.25 -2.16
N ASP A 139 1.96 -21.92 -2.80
CA ASP A 139 1.44 -20.56 -2.93
C ASP A 139 0.10 -20.42 -2.22
N ILE A 140 -0.02 -19.40 -1.37
CA ILE A 140 -1.22 -19.16 -0.55
C ILE A 140 -1.71 -17.77 -0.88
N LYS A 141 -2.87 -17.70 -1.52
CA LYS A 141 -3.51 -16.46 -1.94
C LYS A 141 -4.89 -16.37 -1.34
N ARG A 142 -5.35 -15.15 -1.08
CA ARG A 142 -6.76 -14.90 -0.75
C ARG A 142 -7.60 -15.16 -2.00
N LYS A 143 -8.78 -15.78 -1.84
CA LYS A 143 -9.74 -15.89 -2.96
C LYS A 143 -10.22 -14.50 -3.38
N PRO A 144 -10.63 -14.29 -4.64
CA PRO A 144 -11.02 -12.97 -5.14
C PRO A 144 -12.08 -12.25 -4.30
N LYS A 145 -13.10 -12.99 -3.83
CA LYS A 145 -14.15 -12.46 -2.93
C LYS A 145 -13.62 -11.93 -1.60
N TYR A 146 -12.45 -12.40 -1.18
CA TYR A 146 -11.85 -12.22 0.14
C TYR A 146 -10.47 -11.56 0.04
N ALA A 147 -10.18 -10.85 -1.06
CA ALA A 147 -8.87 -10.26 -1.34
C ALA A 147 -8.39 -9.28 -0.24
N PHE A 148 -9.33 -8.72 0.53
CA PHE A 148 -9.11 -7.63 1.48
C PHE A 148 -8.92 -8.06 2.93
N PHE A 149 -8.79 -9.36 3.21
CA PHE A 149 -8.51 -9.80 4.57
C PHE A 149 -7.18 -9.26 5.10
N TYR A 150 -7.25 -8.51 6.19
CA TYR A 150 -6.12 -8.25 7.05
C TYR A 150 -5.54 -9.59 7.52
N LYS A 151 -4.22 -9.69 7.43
CA LYS A 151 -3.50 -10.82 7.96
C LYS A 151 -3.03 -10.46 9.36
N PRO A 152 -3.36 -11.25 10.39
CA PRO A 152 -2.87 -11.00 11.75
C PRO A 152 -1.35 -10.82 11.76
N GLY A 153 -0.87 -9.81 12.50
CA GLY A 153 0.54 -9.43 12.56
C GLY A 153 1.00 -8.45 11.47
N ASP A 154 0.21 -8.19 10.43
CA ASP A 154 0.53 -7.11 9.48
C ASP A 154 0.47 -5.74 10.16
N LYS A 155 1.34 -4.81 9.77
CA LYS A 155 1.38 -3.48 10.37
C LYS A 155 0.16 -2.65 9.96
N LEU A 156 -0.71 -2.34 10.92
CA LEU A 156 -1.74 -1.32 10.77
C LEU A 156 -1.11 0.08 10.84
N ILE A 157 -1.73 1.05 10.17
CA ILE A 157 -1.37 2.46 10.38
C ILE A 157 -1.92 2.94 11.71
N TYR A 158 -1.19 3.82 12.37
CA TYR A 158 -1.73 4.59 13.50
C TYR A 158 -2.09 5.98 12.98
N PRO A 159 -3.39 6.31 12.85
CA PRO A 159 -3.79 7.66 12.48
C PRO A 159 -3.34 8.61 13.61
N PHE A 160 -2.46 9.55 13.29
CA PHE A 160 -1.99 10.54 14.26
C PHE A 160 -3.05 11.63 14.44
N ARG A 161 -3.12 12.21 15.65
CA ARG A 161 -3.99 13.36 15.96
C ARG A 161 -3.89 14.44 14.87
N ARG A 162 -5.05 14.83 14.36
CA ARG A 162 -5.21 15.84 13.32
C ARG A 162 -4.67 17.17 13.82
N LYS A 163 -3.63 17.71 13.17
CA LYS A 163 -3.45 19.18 13.16
C LYS A 163 -4.30 19.67 12.01
N LYS A 164 -5.44 20.30 12.34
CA LYS A 164 -6.33 20.92 11.37
C LYS A 164 -5.49 21.82 10.46
N ALA A 165 -5.58 21.65 9.15
CA ALA A 165 -4.88 22.57 8.26
C ALA A 165 -5.43 23.98 8.47
N ILE A 166 -4.56 24.97 8.32
CA ILE A 166 -4.96 26.37 8.34
C ILE A 166 -5.82 26.56 7.09
N THR A 167 -7.14 26.66 7.30
CA THR A 167 -8.08 27.03 6.25
C THR A 167 -7.62 28.37 5.70
N THR A 168 -7.07 28.37 4.48
CA THR A 168 -6.79 29.63 3.79
C THR A 168 -8.14 30.12 3.31
N ALA A 169 -8.49 31.36 3.65
CA ALA A 169 -9.74 31.99 3.22
C ALA A 169 -9.87 31.79 1.70
N THR A 170 -10.99 31.22 1.27
CA THR A 170 -11.35 31.10 -0.14
C THR A 170 -11.40 32.52 -0.68
N PRO A 171 -10.50 32.92 -1.59
CA PRO A 171 -10.68 34.21 -2.25
C PRO A 171 -12.02 34.17 -2.98
N THR A 172 -12.71 35.30 -3.07
CA THR A 172 -13.86 35.48 -3.95
C THR A 172 -13.35 35.22 -5.38
N LEU A 173 -13.55 34.00 -5.87
CA LEU A 173 -12.89 33.49 -7.09
C LEU A 173 -13.65 34.00 -8.31
N GLU A 174 -13.30 35.20 -8.77
CA GLU A 174 -13.57 35.57 -10.16
C GLU A 174 -12.85 34.55 -11.07
N LYS A 175 -13.58 33.97 -12.03
CA LYS A 175 -12.97 33.10 -13.04
C LYS A 175 -11.91 33.89 -13.78
N ASP A 176 -10.73 33.30 -13.93
CA ASP A 176 -9.64 33.97 -14.63
C ASP A 176 -10.02 34.06 -16.10
N ASN A 177 -10.02 35.28 -16.64
CA ASN A 177 -10.37 35.50 -18.02
C ASN A 177 -9.24 35.00 -18.91
N VAL A 178 -9.62 34.28 -19.97
CA VAL A 178 -8.68 33.89 -21.02
C VAL A 178 -8.10 35.16 -21.65
N ASN A 179 -6.78 35.29 -21.67
CA ASN A 179 -6.14 36.33 -22.45
C ASN A 179 -6.17 35.94 -23.95
N GLN A 180 -7.17 36.47 -24.66
CA GLN A 180 -7.42 36.19 -26.08
C GLN A 180 -6.33 36.76 -27.01
N PHE A 181 -5.49 37.68 -26.54
CA PHE A 181 -4.36 38.20 -27.30
C PHE A 181 -3.21 37.19 -27.44
N ASN A 182 -3.23 36.11 -26.65
CA ASN A 182 -2.24 35.05 -26.78
C ASN A 182 -2.54 34.15 -27.99
N LEU A 183 -1.54 33.96 -28.86
CA LEU A 183 -1.61 33.03 -30.00
C LEU A 183 -1.95 31.59 -29.57
N TYR A 184 -1.55 31.21 -28.36
CA TYR A 184 -1.81 29.89 -27.78
C TYR A 184 -2.57 30.00 -26.46
N ALA A 185 -3.48 29.06 -26.23
CA ALA A 185 -4.08 28.85 -24.92
C ALA A 185 -3.01 28.40 -23.92
N ILE A 186 -3.11 28.87 -22.68
CA ILE A 186 -2.26 28.43 -21.57
C ILE A 186 -3.10 27.49 -20.71
N GLY A 187 -2.55 26.33 -20.39
CA GLY A 187 -3.19 25.42 -19.44
C GLY A 187 -2.19 24.74 -18.51
N TYR A 188 -2.75 24.10 -17.50
CA TYR A 188 -2.01 23.52 -16.38
C TYR A 188 -2.38 22.06 -16.17
N CYS A 189 -1.39 21.20 -15.98
CA CYS A 189 -1.59 19.80 -15.68
C CYS A 189 -1.23 19.50 -14.22
N LEU A 190 -2.09 18.75 -13.53
CA LEU A 190 -1.65 17.86 -12.45
C LEU A 190 -0.86 16.73 -13.08
N ALA A 191 0.47 16.79 -12.95
CA ALA A 191 1.38 15.78 -13.45
C ALA A 191 1.82 14.88 -12.29
N ASP A 192 1.34 13.63 -12.31
CA ASP A 192 1.53 12.67 -11.21
C ASP A 192 2.07 11.33 -11.73
N THR A 193 2.60 10.54 -10.80
CA THR A 193 3.08 9.17 -11.03
C THR A 193 2.81 8.32 -9.80
N GLN A 194 2.75 7.00 -9.98
CA GLN A 194 2.47 6.08 -8.88
C GLN A 194 3.67 5.95 -7.93
N LEU A 195 3.68 6.65 -6.79
CA LEU A 195 4.81 6.69 -5.85
C LEU A 195 5.25 5.32 -5.29
N SER A 196 4.40 4.29 -5.33
CA SER A 196 4.78 2.92 -4.94
C SER A 196 5.66 2.20 -5.97
N SER A 197 5.76 2.70 -7.19
CA SER A 197 6.60 2.13 -8.24
C SER A 197 8.07 2.47 -8.02
N ALA A 198 8.95 1.48 -8.15
CA ALA A 198 10.41 1.67 -8.14
C ALA A 198 10.91 2.61 -9.26
N ARG A 199 10.07 2.90 -10.26
CA ARG A 199 10.37 3.83 -11.36
C ARG A 199 9.85 5.26 -11.13
N SER A 200 9.26 5.54 -9.97
CA SER A 200 8.76 6.88 -9.66
C SER A 200 9.91 7.83 -9.34
N ALA A 201 10.13 8.77 -10.24
CA ALA A 201 11.24 9.72 -10.19
C ALA A 201 10.85 11.08 -9.57
N HIS A 202 9.57 11.33 -9.30
CA HIS A 202 9.12 12.63 -8.81
C HIS A 202 7.82 12.59 -7.99
N PHE A 203 7.64 13.58 -7.11
CA PHE A 203 6.38 13.96 -6.47
C PHE A 203 5.45 14.69 -7.46
N PRO A 204 4.13 14.74 -7.21
CA PRO A 204 3.20 15.44 -8.10
C PRO A 204 3.57 16.90 -8.24
N LEU A 205 3.56 17.41 -9.47
CA LEU A 205 3.84 18.81 -9.77
C LEU A 205 2.86 19.37 -10.79
N ILE A 206 2.89 20.69 -10.94
CA ILE A 206 2.14 21.37 -12.00
C ILE A 206 3.04 21.50 -13.23
N VAL A 207 2.57 20.99 -14.36
CA VAL A 207 3.22 21.15 -15.66
C VAL A 207 2.38 22.06 -16.53
N ARG A 208 3.00 23.07 -17.11
CA ARG A 208 2.34 24.03 -17.99
C ARG A 208 2.38 23.54 -19.43
N TYR A 209 1.39 23.90 -20.23
CA TYR A 209 1.40 23.59 -21.65
C TYR A 209 0.77 24.70 -22.49
N ARG A 210 1.09 24.70 -23.79
CA ARG A 210 0.45 25.51 -24.83
C ARG A 210 -0.61 24.69 -25.55
N GLY A 211 -1.84 25.18 -25.56
CA GLY A 211 -2.96 24.67 -26.34
C GLY A 211 -3.16 25.47 -27.63
N ILE A 212 -3.67 24.81 -28.65
CA ILE A 212 -4.13 25.44 -29.89
C ILE A 212 -5.60 25.77 -29.69
N TRP A 213 -5.98 27.02 -29.91
CA TRP A 213 -7.36 27.47 -29.83
C TRP A 213 -8.26 26.72 -30.81
N GLU A 214 -9.47 26.42 -30.36
CA GLU A 214 -10.59 26.18 -31.27
C GLU A 214 -11.05 27.50 -31.91
N LYS A 215 -11.74 27.46 -33.05
CA LYS A 215 -12.15 28.67 -33.80
C LYS A 215 -12.91 29.71 -32.97
N ASN A 216 -13.63 29.26 -31.94
CA ASN A 216 -14.42 30.11 -31.05
C ASN A 216 -13.64 30.66 -29.84
N HIS A 217 -12.34 30.35 -29.70
CA HIS A 217 -11.47 30.72 -28.57
C HIS A 217 -11.99 30.32 -27.18
N ARG A 218 -12.90 29.35 -27.09
CA ARG A 218 -13.44 28.85 -25.81
C ARG A 218 -12.78 27.56 -25.34
N GLU A 219 -12.24 26.78 -26.27
CA GLU A 219 -11.71 25.45 -26.01
C GLU A 219 -10.33 25.24 -26.64
N ILE A 220 -9.66 24.18 -26.19
CA ILE A 220 -8.39 23.73 -26.75
C ILE A 220 -8.67 22.61 -27.76
N LYS A 221 -8.47 22.88 -29.05
CA LYS A 221 -8.60 21.91 -30.13
C LYS A 221 -7.56 20.79 -30.02
N GLY A 222 -6.34 21.17 -29.67
CA GLY A 222 -5.18 20.29 -29.57
C GLY A 222 -4.03 20.92 -28.80
N PHE A 223 -2.97 20.16 -28.58
CA PHE A 223 -1.83 20.61 -27.79
C PHE A 223 -0.64 20.94 -28.68
N ASN A 224 0.12 21.97 -28.32
CA ASN A 224 1.34 22.35 -29.03
C ASN A 224 2.57 21.77 -28.31
N GLN A 225 2.82 22.19 -27.07
CA GLN A 225 4.02 21.76 -26.32
C GLN A 225 3.84 21.89 -24.80
N PHE A 226 4.54 21.05 -24.03
CA PHE A 226 4.81 21.30 -22.63
C PHE A 226 5.82 22.44 -22.45
N VAL A 227 5.66 23.21 -21.37
CA VAL A 227 6.53 24.33 -20.98
C VAL A 227 7.22 23.97 -19.67
N ILE A 228 8.42 23.41 -19.77
CA ILE A 228 9.14 22.80 -18.64
C ILE A 228 10.24 23.73 -18.15
N THR A 229 10.97 24.39 -19.06
CA THR A 229 12.15 25.21 -18.72
C THR A 229 11.82 26.70 -18.71
N PRO A 230 12.36 27.51 -17.78
CA PRO A 230 12.19 28.97 -17.78
C PRO A 230 12.64 29.66 -19.07
N ASN A 231 13.70 29.13 -19.71
CA ASN A 231 14.30 29.66 -20.94
C ASN A 231 13.48 29.34 -22.21
N GLN A 232 12.42 28.55 -22.11
CA GLN A 232 11.39 28.52 -23.15
C GLN A 232 10.59 29.81 -23.01
N ALA A 233 11.23 30.95 -23.33
CA ALA A 233 10.66 32.28 -23.24
C ALA A 233 9.33 32.28 -23.99
N ILE A 234 8.30 32.71 -23.28
CA ILE A 234 6.95 32.75 -23.80
C ILE A 234 6.63 34.22 -24.03
N ALA A 235 6.49 34.61 -25.29
CA ALA A 235 5.83 35.86 -25.67
C ALA A 235 4.31 35.71 -25.46
N ASN A 236 3.90 35.43 -24.21
CA ASN A 236 2.50 35.40 -23.81
C ASN A 236 2.33 36.42 -22.68
N TYR A 237 1.22 37.12 -22.73
CA TYR A 237 0.74 37.94 -21.64
C TYR A 237 0.04 37.04 -20.63
N TYR A 238 0.70 36.79 -19.50
CA TYR A 238 0.10 36.06 -18.39
C TYR A 238 -0.84 36.97 -17.60
N THR A 239 -1.94 36.42 -17.11
CA THR A 239 -2.74 37.09 -16.09
C THR A 239 -1.96 37.10 -14.77
N PRO A 240 -2.27 38.01 -13.83
CA PRO A 240 -1.65 37.99 -12.49
C PRO A 240 -1.84 36.65 -11.76
N MET A 241 -2.94 35.94 -12.03
CA MET A 241 -3.20 34.62 -11.47
C MET A 241 -2.26 33.56 -12.08
N GLN A 242 -2.10 33.57 -13.39
CA GLN A 242 -1.19 32.68 -14.10
C GLN A 242 0.26 32.91 -13.69
N GLU A 243 0.68 34.14 -13.42
CA GLU A 243 2.01 34.43 -12.88
C GLU A 243 2.25 33.79 -11.51
N LYS A 244 1.26 33.87 -10.61
CA LYS A 244 1.32 33.18 -9.30
C LYS A 244 1.42 31.67 -9.47
N ILE A 245 0.61 31.07 -10.36
CA ILE A 245 0.68 29.63 -10.64
C ILE A 245 2.05 29.27 -11.23
N ASN A 246 2.57 30.07 -12.16
CA ASN A 246 3.87 29.85 -12.78
C ASN A 246 5.02 29.88 -11.76
N MET A 247 4.94 30.76 -10.75
CA MET A 247 5.89 30.78 -9.63
C MET A 247 5.83 29.49 -8.82
N LEU A 248 4.61 29.00 -8.52
CA LEU A 248 4.43 27.72 -7.82
C LEU A 248 4.92 26.54 -8.65
N CYS A 249 4.69 26.54 -9.98
CA CYS A 249 5.19 25.51 -10.89
C CYS A 249 6.71 25.39 -10.80
N ARG A 250 7.44 26.51 -10.86
CA ARG A 250 8.91 26.51 -10.75
C ARG A 250 9.39 25.93 -9.42
N LYS A 251 8.76 26.34 -8.30
CA LYS A 251 9.09 25.81 -6.97
C LYS A 251 8.82 24.31 -6.86
N MET A 252 7.68 23.84 -7.39
CA MET A 252 7.36 22.41 -7.43
C MET A 252 8.35 21.64 -8.30
N GLN A 253 8.72 22.14 -9.48
CA GLN A 253 9.69 21.49 -10.37
C GLN A 253 11.05 21.28 -9.71
N THR A 254 11.54 22.26 -8.93
CA THR A 254 12.79 22.12 -8.17
C THR A 254 12.70 21.07 -7.06
N LEU A 255 11.55 20.95 -6.40
CA LEU A 255 11.34 20.02 -5.28
C LEU A 255 10.84 18.63 -5.70
N ALA A 256 10.30 18.50 -6.90
CA ALA A 256 9.63 17.29 -7.34
C ALA A 256 10.53 16.05 -7.39
N PRO A 257 11.81 16.10 -7.81
CA PRO A 257 12.65 14.91 -7.92
C PRO A 257 12.74 14.10 -6.61
N ILE A 258 12.47 12.80 -6.70
CA ILE A 258 12.58 11.87 -5.57
C ILE A 258 14.02 11.34 -5.51
N LYS A 259 14.62 11.39 -4.33
CA LYS A 259 15.95 10.79 -4.11
C LYS A 259 15.81 9.28 -4.00
N ILE A 260 16.65 8.56 -4.73
CA ILE A 260 16.71 7.09 -4.70
C ILE A 260 18.03 6.71 -4.04
N PRO A 261 18.05 5.81 -3.03
CA PRO A 261 19.29 5.31 -2.45
C PRO A 261 20.17 4.65 -3.52
N GLU A 262 21.48 4.80 -3.40
CA GLU A 262 22.42 4.16 -4.30
C GLU A 262 22.43 2.63 -4.13
N TYR A 263 22.93 1.94 -5.15
CA TYR A 263 23.10 0.51 -5.08
C TYR A 263 24.11 0.15 -3.97
N ARG A 264 23.75 -0.79 -3.10
CA ARG A 264 24.51 -1.19 -1.88
C ARG A 264 24.57 -0.15 -0.74
N SER A 265 23.72 0.87 -0.74
CA SER A 265 23.61 1.75 0.43
C SER A 265 23.32 0.97 1.72
N THR A 266 23.94 1.43 2.81
CA THR A 266 23.67 0.97 4.17
C THR A 266 22.24 1.30 4.59
N ASP A 267 21.72 0.61 5.61
CA ASP A 267 20.36 0.90 6.09
C ASP A 267 20.23 2.30 6.70
N LYS A 268 21.31 2.86 7.27
CA LYS A 268 21.36 4.24 7.76
C LYS A 268 21.17 5.24 6.62
N GLU A 269 21.82 5.04 5.48
CA GLU A 269 21.69 5.89 4.29
C GLU A 269 20.28 5.78 3.68
N LYS A 270 19.75 4.56 3.54
CA LYS A 270 18.36 4.35 3.09
C LYS A 270 17.36 5.10 3.97
N GLN A 271 17.56 5.07 5.29
CA GLN A 271 16.72 5.82 6.23
C GLN A 271 16.90 7.34 6.10
N ALA A 272 18.11 7.84 5.84
CA ALA A 272 18.35 9.25 5.60
C ALA A 272 17.61 9.74 4.35
N VAL A 273 17.73 9.02 3.23
CA VAL A 273 17.01 9.31 1.97
C VAL A 273 15.49 9.30 2.20
N LYS A 274 14.97 8.31 2.94
CA LYS A 274 13.55 8.25 3.29
C LYS A 274 13.07 9.46 4.10
N ARG A 275 13.86 9.93 5.07
CA ARG A 275 13.54 11.11 5.88
C ARG A 275 13.54 12.38 5.02
N GLU A 276 14.49 12.51 4.12
CA GLU A 276 14.57 13.65 3.21
C GLU A 276 13.38 13.68 2.24
N ASN A 277 13.07 12.56 1.59
CA ASN A 277 11.90 12.43 0.72
C ASN A 277 10.60 12.77 1.47
N LEU A 278 10.46 12.37 2.73
CA LEU A 278 9.30 12.72 3.55
C LEU A 278 9.23 14.23 3.84
N ARG A 279 10.37 14.89 4.07
CA ARG A 279 10.43 16.35 4.21
C ARG A 279 10.02 17.05 2.91
N THR A 280 10.55 16.60 1.78
CA THR A 280 10.23 17.15 0.46
C THR A 280 8.75 16.96 0.12
N LEU A 281 8.18 15.77 0.39
CA LEU A 281 6.75 15.49 0.23
C LEU A 281 5.88 16.54 0.95
N LYS A 282 6.21 16.87 2.20
CA LYS A 282 5.48 17.89 2.99
C LYS A 282 5.58 19.29 2.37
N LEU A 283 6.75 19.66 1.84
CA LEU A 283 6.95 20.95 1.17
C LEU A 283 6.14 21.03 -0.14
N VAL A 284 6.14 19.96 -0.94
CA VAL A 284 5.35 19.88 -2.18
C VAL A 284 3.86 19.97 -1.87
N TYR A 285 3.39 19.27 -0.83
CA TYR A 285 2.00 19.38 -0.37
C TYR A 285 1.60 20.82 0.02
N ALA A 286 2.46 21.53 0.75
CA ALA A 286 2.20 22.94 1.10
C ALA A 286 2.14 23.85 -0.13
N LEU A 287 2.84 23.53 -1.22
CA LEU A 287 2.70 24.23 -2.49
C LEU A 287 1.36 23.91 -3.17
N TRP A 288 0.88 22.66 -3.09
CA TRP A 288 -0.44 22.28 -3.61
C TRP A 288 -1.58 22.98 -2.89
N GLN A 289 -1.50 23.14 -1.56
CA GLN A 289 -2.48 23.93 -0.79
C GLN A 289 -2.59 25.37 -1.31
N LYS A 290 -1.48 25.97 -1.77
CA LYS A 290 -1.47 27.31 -2.38
C LYS A 290 -1.93 27.30 -3.83
N ALA A 291 -1.66 26.23 -4.57
CA ALA A 291 -1.93 26.17 -6.00
C ALA A 291 -3.39 25.84 -6.32
N VAL A 292 -4.02 24.94 -5.56
CA VAL A 292 -5.38 24.46 -5.83
C VAL A 292 -6.41 25.59 -5.95
N PRO A 293 -6.45 26.59 -5.04
CA PRO A 293 -7.37 27.73 -5.19
C PRO A 293 -7.15 28.51 -6.49
N LEU A 294 -5.90 28.66 -6.95
CA LEU A 294 -5.59 29.36 -8.19
C LEU A 294 -5.98 28.53 -9.41
N LEU A 295 -5.80 27.20 -9.36
CA LEU A 295 -6.14 26.29 -10.45
C LEU A 295 -7.66 26.16 -10.66
N GLN A 296 -8.46 26.39 -9.62
CA GLN A 296 -9.94 26.39 -9.72
C GLN A 296 -10.48 27.48 -10.64
N THR A 297 -9.79 28.62 -10.75
CA THR A 297 -10.21 29.70 -11.65
C THR A 297 -9.75 29.49 -13.07
N GLN A 298 -8.82 28.56 -13.31
CA GLN A 298 -8.22 28.41 -14.62
C GLN A 298 -9.18 27.68 -15.56
N PRO A 299 -9.37 28.20 -16.78
CA PRO A 299 -10.28 27.61 -17.76
C PRO A 299 -9.78 26.25 -18.28
N PHE A 300 -8.47 26.01 -18.25
CA PHE A 300 -7.85 24.83 -18.84
C PHE A 300 -6.96 24.09 -17.84
N THR A 301 -7.52 23.06 -17.23
CA THR A 301 -6.79 22.14 -16.35
C THR A 301 -6.94 20.69 -16.79
N HIS A 302 -5.84 19.93 -16.68
CA HIS A 302 -5.78 18.54 -17.08
C HIS A 302 -5.04 17.67 -16.05
N TYR A 303 -5.32 16.38 -16.06
CA TYR A 303 -4.55 15.35 -15.41
C TYR A 303 -3.65 14.66 -16.43
N LEU A 304 -2.40 14.41 -16.03
CA LEU A 304 -1.41 13.71 -16.81
C LEU A 304 -0.69 12.70 -15.92
N PHE A 305 -0.85 11.41 -16.23
CA PHE A 305 -0.02 10.38 -15.65
C PHE A 305 1.31 10.31 -16.41
N THR A 306 2.41 10.67 -15.75
CA THR A 306 3.67 11.01 -16.44
C THR A 306 4.56 9.81 -16.75
N HIS A 307 4.29 8.67 -16.11
CA HIS A 307 5.18 7.50 -16.08
C HIS A 307 6.63 7.86 -15.69
N GLY A 308 6.80 8.73 -14.69
CA GLY A 308 8.11 9.22 -14.24
C GLY A 308 8.73 10.25 -15.19
N LEU A 309 7.92 11.18 -15.69
CA LEU A 309 8.29 12.26 -16.64
C LEU A 309 8.81 11.83 -18.02
N ARG A 310 8.83 10.53 -18.33
CA ARG A 310 9.33 10.02 -19.62
C ARG A 310 8.62 10.65 -20.82
N ASN A 311 7.31 10.88 -20.67
CA ASN A 311 6.43 11.40 -21.73
C ASN A 311 6.19 12.91 -21.62
N VAL A 312 6.83 13.58 -20.67
CA VAL A 312 6.69 15.02 -20.47
C VAL A 312 7.82 15.72 -21.24
N LYS A 313 7.81 15.56 -22.57
CA LYS A 313 8.74 16.21 -23.51
C LYS A 313 7.99 16.52 -24.81
N GLY A 314 8.19 17.71 -25.36
CA GLY A 314 7.56 18.11 -26.63
C GLY A 314 6.03 18.23 -26.55
N LYS A 315 5.34 17.75 -27.60
CA LYS A 315 3.89 17.88 -27.78
C LYS A 315 3.09 16.88 -26.92
N PRO A 316 2.16 17.35 -26.06
CA PRO A 316 1.27 16.46 -25.31
C PRO A 316 0.40 15.61 -26.23
N ARG A 317 0.25 14.33 -25.91
CA ARG A 317 -0.70 13.43 -26.60
C ARG A 317 -2.11 13.69 -26.06
N LYS A 318 -3.08 13.86 -26.96
CA LYS A 318 -4.47 14.19 -26.58
C LYS A 318 -5.09 13.11 -25.68
N GLN A 319 -4.78 11.84 -25.92
CA GLN A 319 -5.30 10.72 -25.13
C GLN A 319 -4.79 10.71 -23.67
N ASP A 320 -3.60 11.27 -23.40
CA ASP A 320 -2.95 11.25 -22.08
C ASP A 320 -3.35 12.48 -21.24
N MET A 321 -3.89 13.52 -21.88
CA MET A 321 -4.31 14.77 -21.27
C MET A 321 -5.80 14.70 -20.93
N LYS A 322 -6.13 14.28 -19.70
CA LYS A 322 -7.52 14.13 -19.26
C LYS A 322 -8.01 15.45 -18.67
N ALA A 323 -9.04 16.06 -19.25
CA ALA A 323 -9.62 17.28 -18.66
C ALA A 323 -10.06 17.00 -17.22
N CYS A 324 -9.72 17.90 -16.30
CA CYS A 324 -10.03 17.72 -14.88
C CYS A 324 -10.51 19.02 -14.25
N THR A 325 -11.02 18.92 -13.03
CA THR A 325 -11.35 20.08 -12.19
C THR A 325 -10.83 19.85 -10.78
N PHE A 326 -10.54 20.95 -10.09
CA PHE A 326 -10.15 20.95 -8.69
C PHE A 326 -11.31 21.45 -7.85
N SER A 327 -11.64 20.75 -6.77
CA SER A 327 -12.68 21.18 -5.84
C SER A 327 -12.14 22.21 -4.84
N SER A 328 -12.99 23.17 -4.44
CA SER A 328 -12.75 24.11 -3.34
C SER A 328 -12.99 23.52 -1.97
N GLU A 329 -13.69 22.39 -1.90
CA GLU A 329 -13.96 21.69 -0.65
C GLU A 329 -12.85 20.70 -0.30
N SER A 330 -12.43 20.71 0.96
CA SER A 330 -11.58 19.66 1.52
C SER A 330 -12.43 18.42 1.81
N PRO A 331 -12.07 17.23 1.26
CA PRO A 331 -12.80 16.01 1.47
C PRO A 331 -12.61 15.52 2.91
N GLN A 332 -13.66 14.97 3.51
CA GLN A 332 -13.57 14.36 4.83
C GLN A 332 -13.53 12.84 4.69
N LEU A 333 -12.45 12.20 5.15
CA LEU A 333 -12.40 10.74 5.22
C LEU A 333 -13.39 10.25 6.27
N CYS A 334 -14.09 9.17 5.94
CA CYS A 334 -15.05 8.51 6.81
C CYS A 334 -14.98 6.99 6.59
N PHE A 335 -15.47 6.24 7.56
CA PHE A 335 -15.36 4.80 7.58
C PHE A 335 -16.72 4.15 7.79
N LEU A 336 -16.93 3.03 7.10
CA LEU A 336 -18.08 2.17 7.29
C LEU A 336 -17.60 0.79 7.74
N LEU A 337 -17.94 0.39 8.96
CA LEU A 337 -17.68 -0.95 9.49
C LEU A 337 -18.94 -1.81 9.36
N VAL A 338 -18.85 -2.89 8.59
CA VAL A 338 -19.98 -3.77 8.27
C VAL A 338 -19.75 -5.16 8.85
N GLY A 339 -20.72 -5.70 9.57
CA GLY A 339 -20.74 -7.11 9.96
C GLY A 339 -21.07 -8.01 8.76
N LYS A 340 -20.23 -9.02 8.52
CA LYS A 340 -20.36 -9.99 7.43
C LYS A 340 -20.30 -11.41 7.97
N GLY A 341 -21.27 -11.79 8.80
CA GLY A 341 -21.36 -13.14 9.38
C GLY A 341 -20.20 -13.46 10.32
N ASP A 342 -19.13 -14.01 9.77
CA ASP A 342 -17.90 -14.51 10.38
C ASP A 342 -16.75 -13.50 10.41
N TYR A 343 -16.87 -12.36 9.72
CA TYR A 343 -15.87 -11.30 9.72
C TYR A 343 -16.49 -9.91 9.74
N TYR A 344 -15.69 -8.91 10.07
CA TYR A 344 -16.01 -7.49 9.89
C TYR A 344 -15.30 -6.94 8.65
N GLU A 345 -15.94 -6.03 7.92
CA GLU A 345 -15.37 -5.32 6.78
C GLU A 345 -15.39 -3.82 7.04
N LEU A 346 -14.20 -3.20 7.09
CA LEU A 346 -14.00 -1.77 7.19
C LEU A 346 -13.78 -1.17 5.80
N GLU A 347 -14.66 -0.30 5.36
CA GLU A 347 -14.55 0.43 4.10
C GLU A 347 -14.14 1.89 4.35
N LEU A 348 -13.16 2.39 3.61
CA LEU A 348 -12.84 3.82 3.54
C LEU A 348 -13.76 4.50 2.51
N ARG A 349 -14.38 5.59 2.92
CA ARG A 349 -15.19 6.49 2.09
C ARG A 349 -14.71 7.92 2.28
N PHE A 350 -15.21 8.83 1.46
CA PHE A 350 -15.04 10.25 1.70
C PHE A 350 -16.33 11.02 1.49
N LYS A 351 -16.50 12.08 2.27
CA LYS A 351 -17.60 13.03 2.16
C LYS A 351 -17.11 14.30 1.48
N ALA A 352 -17.84 14.73 0.47
CA ALA A 352 -17.68 16.04 -0.16
C ALA A 352 -19.05 16.52 -0.67
N GLU A 353 -19.32 17.82 -0.63
CA GLU A 353 -20.59 18.44 -1.03
C GLU A 353 -21.79 17.80 -0.32
N SER A 354 -21.60 17.46 0.96
CA SER A 354 -22.58 16.72 1.78
C SER A 354 -22.98 15.34 1.25
N LYS A 355 -22.24 14.77 0.28
CA LYS A 355 -22.47 13.44 -0.30
C LYS A 355 -21.32 12.50 0.04
N PHE A 356 -21.64 11.21 0.17
CA PHE A 356 -20.65 10.15 0.39
C PHE A 356 -20.21 9.53 -0.93
N TYR A 357 -18.91 9.33 -1.08
CA TYR A 357 -18.29 8.75 -2.25
C TYR A 357 -17.40 7.57 -1.89
N VAL A 358 -17.36 6.61 -2.81
CA VAL A 358 -16.34 5.55 -2.83
C VAL A 358 -15.13 6.07 -3.61
N PRO A 359 -13.91 6.01 -3.05
CA PRO A 359 -12.70 6.40 -3.75
C PRO A 359 -12.51 5.60 -5.04
N ASN A 360 -11.89 6.22 -6.04
CA ASN A 360 -11.38 5.50 -7.20
C ASN A 360 -10.20 4.60 -6.79
N GLU A 361 -9.97 3.52 -7.53
CA GLU A 361 -8.94 2.49 -7.24
C GLU A 361 -7.53 3.04 -7.26
N SER A 362 -7.26 4.08 -8.06
CA SER A 362 -6.00 4.80 -8.07
C SER A 362 -6.30 6.28 -7.93
N ASN A 363 -5.67 6.93 -6.95
CA ASN A 363 -5.80 8.37 -6.74
C ASN A 363 -4.45 9.06 -6.94
N PRO A 364 -4.42 10.27 -7.53
CA PRO A 364 -3.19 11.03 -7.61
C PRO A 364 -2.66 11.39 -6.22
N THR A 365 -1.34 11.49 -6.09
CA THR A 365 -0.70 11.88 -4.82
C THR A 365 -1.31 13.17 -4.26
N PHE A 366 -1.69 13.16 -2.97
CA PHE A 366 -2.41 14.22 -2.23
C PHE A 366 -3.88 14.45 -2.57
N PHE A 367 -4.39 13.84 -3.64
CA PHE A 367 -5.75 14.05 -4.09
C PHE A 367 -6.59 12.78 -3.88
N ILE A 368 -7.89 12.96 -3.81
CA ILE A 368 -8.87 11.89 -3.89
C ILE A 368 -9.94 12.25 -4.90
N HIS A 369 -10.48 11.26 -5.59
CA HIS A 369 -11.64 11.42 -6.45
C HIS A 369 -12.53 10.18 -6.40
N SER A 370 -13.77 10.32 -6.85
CA SER A 370 -14.73 9.23 -6.84
C SER A 370 -14.67 8.42 -8.13
N LYS A 371 -15.23 7.21 -8.10
CA LYS A 371 -15.44 6.41 -9.33
C LYS A 371 -16.42 7.09 -10.30
N ILE A 372 -17.42 7.81 -9.80
CA ILE A 372 -18.44 8.48 -10.63
C ILE A 372 -17.95 9.79 -11.24
N ALA A 373 -16.95 10.44 -10.63
CA ALA A 373 -16.34 11.68 -11.12
C ALA A 373 -14.81 11.52 -11.15
N PRO A 374 -14.27 10.73 -12.11
CA PRO A 374 -12.87 10.27 -12.09
C PRO A 374 -11.82 11.38 -12.31
N TYR A 375 -12.24 12.57 -12.73
CA TYR A 375 -11.34 13.71 -12.96
C TYR A 375 -11.75 14.97 -12.18
N ARG A 376 -12.53 14.80 -11.11
CA ARG A 376 -12.80 15.86 -10.13
C ARG A 376 -11.97 15.58 -8.88
N PHE A 377 -10.90 16.35 -8.69
CA PHE A 377 -9.94 16.10 -7.62
C PHE A 377 -10.23 16.97 -6.39
N TYR A 378 -10.21 16.32 -5.24
CA TYR A 378 -10.30 16.96 -3.92
C TYR A 378 -8.92 16.84 -3.26
N LEU A 379 -8.32 17.96 -2.86
CA LEU A 379 -7.04 17.96 -2.16
C LEU A 379 -7.29 17.50 -0.72
N MET A 380 -6.58 16.49 -0.24
CA MET A 380 -6.68 16.03 1.15
C MET A 380 -6.37 17.18 2.11
N ASP A 381 -7.03 17.23 3.27
CA ASP A 381 -6.86 18.32 4.24
C ASP A 381 -5.50 18.28 4.94
N SER A 382 -4.88 17.10 5.04
CA SER A 382 -3.57 16.94 5.67
C SER A 382 -2.73 15.82 5.05
N ILE A 383 -1.42 15.87 5.28
CA ILE A 383 -0.50 14.76 4.99
C ILE A 383 -0.89 13.48 5.76
N THR A 384 -1.47 13.62 6.96
CA THR A 384 -1.97 12.48 7.72
C THR A 384 -3.10 11.80 6.97
N ASP A 385 -4.09 12.56 6.48
CA ASP A 385 -5.21 12.02 5.71
C ASP A 385 -4.74 11.38 4.40
N TYR A 386 -3.73 11.97 3.74
CA TYR A 386 -3.06 11.35 2.61
C TYR A 386 -2.42 9.99 2.97
N HIS A 387 -1.74 9.87 4.11
CA HIS A 387 -1.17 8.58 4.53
C HIS A 387 -2.24 7.53 4.86
N VAL A 388 -3.37 7.95 5.45
CA VAL A 388 -4.53 7.08 5.66
C VAL A 388 -5.06 6.60 4.32
N LEU A 389 -5.26 7.50 3.37
CA LEU A 389 -5.69 7.17 2.01
C LEU A 389 -4.77 6.15 1.34
N CYS A 390 -3.45 6.39 1.34
CA CYS A 390 -2.46 5.49 0.74
C CYS A 390 -2.40 4.11 1.40
N PHE A 391 -2.67 4.02 2.71
CA PHE A 391 -2.77 2.72 3.37
C PHE A 391 -3.95 1.94 2.82
N PHE A 392 -5.13 2.54 2.81
CA PHE A 392 -6.35 1.90 2.33
C PHE A 392 -6.33 1.63 0.83
N GLU A 393 -5.67 2.46 0.01
CA GLU A 393 -5.49 2.23 -1.42
C GLU A 393 -4.81 0.89 -1.71
N ARG A 394 -3.82 0.48 -0.90
CA ARG A 394 -3.15 -0.84 -1.02
C ARG A 394 -4.08 -2.02 -0.71
N HIS A 395 -5.20 -1.74 -0.06
CA HIS A 395 -6.24 -2.69 0.28
C HIS A 395 -7.53 -2.43 -0.52
N ASN A 396 -7.46 -1.70 -1.64
CA ASN A 396 -8.61 -1.31 -2.47
C ASN A 396 -9.75 -0.66 -1.65
N PHE A 397 -9.37 0.15 -0.68
CA PHE A 397 -10.26 0.88 0.24
C PHE A 397 -11.13 0.00 1.13
N LYS A 398 -10.76 -1.27 1.30
CA LYS A 398 -11.47 -2.23 2.16
C LYS A 398 -10.49 -3.03 3.01
N LEU A 399 -10.85 -3.30 4.25
CA LEU A 399 -10.06 -4.15 5.15
C LEU A 399 -10.99 -5.09 5.90
N SER A 400 -10.82 -6.40 5.71
CA SER A 400 -11.64 -7.42 6.36
C SER A 400 -10.89 -8.10 7.50
N VAL A 401 -11.53 -8.38 8.63
CA VAL A 401 -10.92 -9.09 9.76
C VAL A 401 -11.88 -10.14 10.30
N LEU A 402 -11.40 -11.35 10.56
CA LEU A 402 -12.22 -12.39 11.19
C LEU A 402 -12.68 -11.91 12.57
N LYS A 403 -13.91 -12.25 12.98
CA LYS A 403 -14.44 -11.83 14.28
C LYS A 403 -13.55 -12.28 15.46
N CYS A 404 -12.98 -13.47 15.39
CA CYS A 404 -12.03 -13.97 16.39
C CYS A 404 -10.74 -13.13 16.51
N HIS A 405 -10.39 -12.37 15.47
CA HIS A 405 -9.24 -11.46 15.44
C HIS A 405 -9.61 -9.99 15.63
N TYR A 406 -10.88 -9.69 15.88
CA TYR A 406 -11.33 -8.31 16.04
C TYR A 406 -10.84 -7.72 17.37
N GLN A 407 -10.94 -8.49 18.45
CA GLN A 407 -10.53 -8.05 19.78
C GLN A 407 -9.01 -7.77 19.84
N GLY A 408 -8.61 -6.94 20.79
CA GLY A 408 -7.21 -6.54 20.99
C GLY A 408 -6.73 -5.52 19.95
N HIS A 409 -5.77 -5.91 19.10
CA HIS A 409 -5.03 -4.97 18.24
C HIS A 409 -5.91 -4.28 17.19
N PHE A 410 -6.83 -5.01 16.57
CA PHE A 410 -7.69 -4.45 15.53
C PHE A 410 -8.77 -3.52 16.11
N LYS A 411 -9.43 -3.91 17.22
CA LYS A 411 -10.37 -3.04 17.94
C LYS A 411 -9.69 -1.75 18.37
N THR A 412 -8.48 -1.81 18.94
CA THR A 412 -7.71 -0.61 19.30
C THR A 412 -7.46 0.29 18.09
N PHE A 413 -7.21 -0.29 16.93
CA PHE A 413 -7.07 0.46 15.68
C PHE A 413 -8.37 1.13 15.24
N ILE A 414 -9.50 0.43 15.32
CA ILE A 414 -10.84 0.96 15.02
C ILE A 414 -11.21 2.10 15.97
N ASP A 415 -11.00 1.92 17.27
CA ASP A 415 -11.32 2.92 18.29
C ASP A 415 -10.55 4.23 18.02
N ARG A 416 -9.25 4.12 17.69
CA ARG A 416 -8.43 5.28 17.30
C ARG A 416 -8.83 5.91 15.98
N LEU A 417 -9.31 5.11 15.02
CA LEU A 417 -9.89 5.65 13.80
C LEU A 417 -11.15 6.45 14.10
N ALA A 418 -12.02 5.95 14.98
CA ALA A 418 -13.26 6.60 15.40
C ALA A 418 -13.01 7.91 16.17
N GLU A 419 -11.90 8.01 16.91
CA GLU A 419 -11.48 9.27 17.53
C GLU A 419 -11.13 10.37 16.51
N ALA A 420 -10.64 9.99 15.33
CA ALA A 420 -10.13 10.93 14.32
C ALA A 420 -11.08 11.16 13.14
N TYR A 421 -11.94 10.20 12.84
CA TYR A 421 -12.78 10.15 11.64
C TYR A 421 -14.20 9.67 11.97
N GLU A 422 -15.18 10.10 11.17
CA GLU A 422 -16.54 9.60 11.26
C GLU A 422 -16.56 8.09 10.96
N LEU A 423 -17.06 7.29 11.90
CA LEU A 423 -17.22 5.85 11.77
C LEU A 423 -18.70 5.49 11.90
N THR A 424 -19.26 4.91 10.84
CA THR A 424 -20.61 4.33 10.86
C THR A 424 -20.50 2.81 10.98
N THR A 425 -21.35 2.19 11.80
CA THR A 425 -21.46 0.74 11.94
C THR A 425 -22.76 0.24 11.30
N LYS A 426 -22.73 -0.93 10.65
CA LYS A 426 -23.93 -1.60 10.10
C LYS A 426 -23.88 -3.11 10.32
N GLY A 427 -24.95 -3.68 10.86
CA GLY A 427 -25.06 -5.13 11.08
C GLY A 427 -24.01 -5.66 12.05
N ILE A 428 -23.60 -4.83 13.02
CA ILE A 428 -22.80 -5.25 14.18
C ILE A 428 -23.82 -5.41 15.30
N ASP A 429 -24.11 -6.66 15.67
CA ASP A 429 -25.13 -6.96 16.68
C ASP A 429 -24.80 -6.26 17.99
N SER A 430 -25.80 -5.59 18.57
CA SER A 430 -25.71 -4.80 19.81
C SER A 430 -25.46 -5.64 21.08
N HIS A 431 -25.13 -6.93 20.95
CA HIS A 431 -24.98 -7.87 22.07
C HIS A 431 -23.58 -7.88 22.72
N GLU A 432 -22.55 -7.25 22.14
CA GLU A 432 -21.21 -7.17 22.77
C GLU A 432 -21.05 -5.93 23.70
N LYS A 433 -22.13 -5.20 24.02
CA LYS A 433 -22.09 -4.06 24.95
C LYS A 433 -22.49 -4.40 26.39
N GLU A 434 -22.91 -5.63 26.69
CA GLU A 434 -23.39 -6.02 28.03
C GLU A 434 -22.42 -6.92 28.81
N GLU A 435 -21.25 -7.31 28.27
CA GLU A 435 -20.28 -8.15 29.01
C GLU A 435 -19.20 -7.36 29.76
N ASP A 436 -19.25 -6.02 29.78
CA ASP A 436 -18.40 -5.16 30.63
C ASP A 436 -19.22 -4.44 31.73
N GLN A 437 -20.09 -5.18 32.44
CA GLN A 437 -20.61 -4.78 33.76
C GLN A 437 -20.19 -5.76 34.85
#